data_AF-A0A2T5YFX2-F1
#
_entry.id   AF-A0A2T5YFX2-F1
#
_cell.length_a   1.000
_cell.length_b   1.000
_cell.length_c   1.000
_cell.angle_alpha   90.00
_cell.angle_beta   90.00
_cell.angle_gamma   90.00
#
_symmetry.space_group_name_H-M   'P 1'
#
loop_
_entity.id
_entity.type
_entity.pdbx_description
1 polymer ?
#
loop_
_entity_poly.entity_id
_entity_poly.type
_entity_poly.pdbx_seq_one_letter_code
_entity_poly.pdbx_strand_id
1 'polypeptide(L)'
;MGVIQLILLLLILIQIPAYSQVDYDKIKRKKLEPITIDTVNEDVLIVEKRYATLYFKKADVRKYTLPHNKLGVRIDQHHNNLLEAVNASGDTRLVDWWNGYTDDERQSIHGNPNFVNEHKKALSEFYYVGADLIHDGKFMVVDKSSGEEVRKRLKMKRVIGLYGSRYLEFLLPNGQQFWHIVTRLGE
;
A
#
# COMPACT_ATOMS: atom_id res chain seq x y z
N MET A 1 43.90 13.68 -4.23
CA MET A 1 42.55 13.74 -4.80
C MET A 1 42.36 15.08 -5.46
N GLY A 2 42.15 15.11 -6.78
CA GLY A 2 42.04 16.35 -7.54
C GLY A 2 40.67 17.00 -7.38
N VAL A 3 40.60 18.33 -7.51
CA VAL A 3 39.35 19.13 -7.44
C VAL A 3 38.25 18.56 -8.34
N ILE A 4 38.63 18.03 -9.51
CA ILE A 4 37.72 17.39 -10.48
C ILE A 4 37.05 16.14 -9.89
N GLN A 5 37.77 15.31 -9.13
CA GLN A 5 37.21 14.12 -8.49
C GLN A 5 36.20 14.49 -7.39
N LEU A 6 36.42 15.60 -6.68
CA LEU A 6 35.52 16.10 -5.65
C LEU A 6 34.19 16.60 -6.25
N ILE A 7 34.26 17.32 -7.37
CA ILE A 7 33.09 17.84 -8.10
C ILE A 7 32.24 16.70 -8.67
N LEU A 8 32.88 15.66 -9.23
CA LEU A 8 32.21 14.46 -9.72
C LEU A 8 31.48 13.72 -8.60
N LEU A 9 32.10 13.59 -7.42
CA LEU A 9 31.47 12.96 -6.26
C LEU A 9 30.24 13.76 -5.79
N LEU A 10 30.32 15.09 -5.80
CA LEU A 10 29.23 16.00 -5.45
C LEU A 10 28.07 15.91 -6.44
N LEU A 11 28.35 15.82 -7.75
CA LEU A 11 27.33 15.65 -8.79
C LEU A 11 26.62 14.29 -8.70
N ILE A 12 27.33 13.22 -8.33
CA ILE A 12 26.74 11.90 -8.08
C ILE A 12 25.82 11.94 -6.85
N LEU A 13 26.21 12.64 -5.78
CA LEU A 13 25.41 12.80 -4.56
C LEU A 13 24.13 13.62 -4.80
N ILE A 14 24.14 14.59 -5.71
CA ILE A 14 22.95 15.40 -6.07
C ILE A 14 21.92 14.56 -6.86
N GLN A 15 22.36 13.49 -7.53
CA GLN A 15 21.45 12.58 -8.27
C GLN A 15 20.87 11.45 -7.41
N ILE A 16 21.27 11.32 -6.14
CA ILE A 16 20.59 10.40 -5.24
C ILE A 16 19.29 11.07 -4.84
N PRO A 17 18.11 10.61 -5.31
CA PRO A 17 16.87 11.09 -4.74
C PRO A 17 16.93 10.76 -3.25
N ALA A 18 16.97 11.80 -2.41
CA ALA A 18 16.57 11.62 -1.02
C ALA A 18 15.21 10.91 -1.08
N TYR A 19 15.10 9.72 -0.49
CA TYR A 19 13.84 9.00 -0.33
C TYR A 19 12.95 9.85 0.58
N SER A 20 12.41 10.92 0.00
CA SER A 20 11.44 11.78 0.60
C SER A 20 10.13 11.01 0.59
N GLN A 21 9.43 11.04 1.72
CA GLN A 21 8.10 10.48 1.89
C GLN A 21 7.20 10.90 0.71
N VAL A 22 6.42 9.97 0.16
CA VAL A 22 5.52 10.26 -0.96
C VAL A 22 4.54 11.35 -0.56
N ASP A 23 4.61 12.51 -1.21
CA ASP A 23 3.65 13.60 -1.03
C ASP A 23 2.38 13.30 -1.84
N TYR A 24 1.51 12.50 -1.23
CA TYR A 24 0.26 12.07 -1.85
C TYR A 24 -0.69 13.23 -2.19
N ASP A 25 -0.62 14.37 -1.48
CA ASP A 25 -1.46 15.54 -1.77
C ASP A 25 -1.03 16.29 -3.04
N LYS A 26 0.13 15.97 -3.63
CA LYS A 26 0.54 16.46 -4.96
C LYS A 26 0.04 15.58 -6.11
N ILE A 27 -0.35 14.34 -5.83
CA ILE A 27 -0.80 13.41 -6.88
C ILE A 27 -2.23 13.76 -7.29
N LYS A 28 -2.43 14.19 -8.54
CA LYS A 28 -3.76 14.38 -9.14
C LYS A 28 -4.24 13.10 -9.82
N ARG A 29 -3.35 12.51 -10.62
CA ARG A 29 -3.56 11.24 -11.32
C ARG A 29 -2.19 10.64 -11.65
N LYS A 30 -2.02 9.32 -11.47
CA LYS A 30 -0.83 8.59 -11.91
C LYS A 30 -1.25 7.18 -12.36
N LYS A 31 -0.63 6.66 -13.42
CA LYS A 31 -0.79 5.26 -13.83
C LYS A 31 0.01 4.37 -12.87
N LEU A 32 -0.52 3.18 -12.58
CA LEU A 32 0.15 2.19 -11.75
C LEU A 32 0.63 1.05 -12.63
N GLU A 33 1.81 0.54 -12.32
CA GLU A 33 2.48 -0.52 -13.05
C GLU A 33 2.81 -1.64 -12.06
N PRO A 34 1.91 -2.63 -11.89
CA PRO A 34 2.16 -3.76 -11.01
C PRO A 34 3.21 -4.70 -11.61
N ILE A 35 3.79 -5.51 -10.74
CA ILE A 35 4.64 -6.63 -11.11
C ILE A 35 3.87 -7.95 -11.01
N THR A 36 4.40 -8.98 -11.64
CA THR A 36 4.00 -10.37 -11.36
C THR A 36 4.92 -10.90 -10.27
N ILE A 37 4.32 -11.51 -9.25
CA ILE A 37 5.06 -12.14 -8.14
C ILE A 37 4.91 -13.65 -8.29
N ASP A 38 6.03 -14.37 -8.21
CA ASP A 38 6.03 -15.83 -8.18
C ASP A 38 5.61 -16.32 -6.79
N THR A 39 4.30 -16.50 -6.59
CA THR A 39 3.73 -16.91 -5.32
C THR A 39 4.03 -18.38 -4.96
N VAL A 40 4.76 -19.13 -5.79
CA VAL A 40 5.19 -20.51 -5.47
C VAL A 40 6.52 -20.49 -4.74
N ASN A 41 7.42 -19.58 -5.13
CA ASN A 41 8.81 -19.55 -4.65
C ASN A 41 9.10 -18.38 -3.70
N GLU A 42 8.17 -17.44 -3.54
CA GLU A 42 8.35 -16.26 -2.69
C GLU A 42 7.30 -16.20 -1.58
N ASP A 43 7.74 -15.91 -0.35
CA ASP A 43 6.80 -15.66 0.75
C ASP A 43 6.05 -14.34 0.53
N VAL A 44 4.72 -14.42 0.43
CA VAL A 44 3.88 -13.25 0.13
C VAL A 44 2.95 -12.86 1.28
N LEU A 45 2.73 -11.54 1.39
CA LEU A 45 1.62 -10.97 2.13
C LEU A 45 0.47 -10.78 1.15
N ILE A 46 -0.64 -11.47 1.40
CA ILE A 46 -1.86 -11.44 0.61
C ILE A 46 -2.86 -10.53 1.33
N VAL A 47 -3.31 -9.46 0.68
CA VAL A 47 -4.33 -8.57 1.22
C VAL A 47 -5.59 -8.70 0.39
N GLU A 48 -6.62 -9.27 0.99
CA GLU A 48 -7.92 -9.42 0.37
C GLU A 48 -8.77 -8.17 0.61
N LYS A 49 -9.17 -7.52 -0.48
CA LYS A 49 -10.10 -6.39 -0.50
C LYS A 49 -11.44 -6.83 -1.09
N ARG A 50 -12.42 -5.93 -1.13
CA ARG A 50 -13.74 -6.19 -1.73
C ARG A 50 -13.67 -6.59 -3.20
N TYR A 51 -12.96 -5.81 -4.01
CA TYR A 51 -12.93 -5.99 -5.46
C TYR A 51 -11.64 -6.61 -6.00
N ALA A 52 -10.61 -6.76 -5.15
CA ALA A 52 -9.32 -7.27 -5.59
C ALA A 52 -8.60 -8.05 -4.49
N THR A 53 -7.67 -8.90 -4.88
CA THR A 53 -6.66 -9.49 -4.01
C THR A 53 -5.30 -8.95 -4.40
N LEU A 54 -4.60 -8.37 -3.42
CA LEU A 54 -3.28 -7.78 -3.60
C LEU A 54 -2.23 -8.71 -3.02
N TYR A 55 -1.09 -8.80 -3.69
CA TYR A 55 0.05 -9.59 -3.24
C TYR A 55 1.28 -8.71 -3.16
N PHE A 56 2.03 -8.86 -2.07
CA PHE A 56 3.26 -8.14 -1.81
C PHE A 56 4.32 -9.14 -1.34
N LYS A 57 5.57 -8.97 -1.79
CA LYS A 57 6.68 -9.75 -1.23
C LYS A 57 6.87 -9.36 0.24
N LYS A 58 6.90 -10.32 1.16
CA LYS A 58 7.13 -10.01 2.59
C LYS A 58 8.45 -9.27 2.82
N ALA A 59 9.47 -9.55 2.00
CA ALA A 59 10.75 -8.83 2.01
C ALA A 59 10.60 -7.32 1.72
N ASP A 60 9.76 -6.96 0.74
CA ASP A 60 9.50 -5.54 0.43
C ASP A 60 8.72 -4.88 1.57
N VAL A 61 7.69 -5.53 2.11
CA VAL A 61 6.92 -4.99 3.24
C VAL A 61 7.85 -4.68 4.43
N ARG A 62 8.73 -5.63 4.79
CA ARG A 62 9.74 -5.43 5.85
C ARG A 62 10.60 -4.19 5.62
N LYS A 63 11.06 -3.97 4.38
CA LYS A 63 11.88 -2.80 4.04
C LYS A 63 11.13 -1.48 4.26
N TYR A 64 9.84 -1.43 3.95
CA TYR A 64 9.02 -0.22 4.10
C TYR A 64 8.51 0.01 5.53
N THR A 65 8.61 -1.00 6.41
CA THR A 65 8.30 -0.87 7.85
C THR A 65 9.45 -0.31 8.70
N LEU A 66 10.68 -0.22 8.16
CA LEU A 66 11.82 0.30 8.90
C LEU A 66 11.68 1.83 9.15
N PRO A 67 11.88 2.31 10.39
CA PRO A 67 11.74 3.73 10.73
C PRO A 67 12.86 4.57 10.09
N HIS A 68 12.56 5.81 9.67
CA HIS A 68 13.56 6.72 9.08
C HIS A 68 13.66 8.06 9.84
N ASN A 69 14.90 8.53 10.09
CA ASN A 69 15.32 9.94 10.28
C ASN A 69 16.83 10.10 9.91
N LYS A 70 17.49 11.26 9.84
CA LYS A 70 17.15 12.70 10.05
C LYS A 70 17.01 13.39 8.67
N LEU A 71 15.91 14.12 8.43
CA LEU A 71 15.56 14.84 7.18
C LEU A 71 14.81 14.06 6.06
N GLY A 72 14.31 12.85 6.33
CA GLY A 72 13.39 12.10 5.46
C GLY A 72 12.48 11.18 6.28
N VAL A 73 11.64 11.79 7.12
CA VAL A 73 11.14 11.16 8.36
C VAL A 73 9.80 10.43 8.16
N ARG A 74 9.70 9.19 8.64
CA ARG A 74 8.42 8.56 9.05
C ARG A 74 8.47 8.39 10.57
N ILE A 75 7.71 9.21 11.30
CA ILE A 75 7.65 9.21 12.77
C ILE A 75 6.95 7.93 13.21
N ASP A 76 7.63 7.21 14.11
CA ASP A 76 7.30 5.93 14.73
C ASP A 76 5.80 5.59 14.71
N GLN A 77 5.40 4.78 13.74
CA GLN A 77 4.23 3.91 13.90
C GLN A 77 4.81 2.56 14.29
N HIS A 78 4.50 2.09 15.49
CA HIS A 78 4.86 0.74 15.88
C HIS A 78 4.18 -0.25 14.93
N HIS A 79 4.91 -0.75 13.94
CA HIS A 79 4.41 -1.75 12.97
C HIS A 79 4.53 -3.17 13.53
N ASN A 80 4.39 -3.36 14.85
CA ASN A 80 4.70 -4.63 15.49
C ASN A 80 3.77 -5.76 15.01
N ASN A 81 2.48 -5.46 14.82
CA ASN A 81 1.49 -6.45 14.37
C ASN A 81 1.72 -6.80 12.89
N LEU A 82 2.08 -5.81 12.07
CA LEU A 82 2.46 -6.03 10.69
C LEU A 82 3.77 -6.82 10.57
N LEU A 83 4.78 -6.48 11.37
CA LEU A 83 6.06 -7.18 11.42
C LEU A 83 5.88 -8.63 11.87
N GLU A 84 5.04 -8.89 12.86
CA GLU A 84 4.65 -10.25 13.26
C GLU A 84 4.04 -11.01 12.07
N ALA A 85 3.07 -10.41 11.37
CA ALA A 85 2.44 -11.01 10.19
C ALA A 85 3.44 -11.31 9.06
N VAL A 86 4.39 -10.41 8.77
CA VAL A 86 5.37 -10.61 7.67
C VAL A 86 6.61 -11.40 8.08
N ASN A 87 6.80 -11.67 9.37
CA ASN A 87 7.86 -12.56 9.86
C ASN A 87 7.38 -13.99 10.08
N ALA A 88 6.07 -14.24 10.13
CA ALA A 88 5.52 -15.58 10.09
C ALA A 88 5.99 -16.33 8.83
N SER A 89 6.25 -17.63 8.97
CA SER A 89 6.72 -18.51 7.89
C SER A 89 5.66 -18.70 6.81
N GLY A 90 6.08 -18.75 5.54
CA GLY A 90 5.19 -18.96 4.39
C GLY A 90 4.30 -17.75 4.11
N ASP A 91 3.18 -17.97 3.45
CA ASP A 91 2.24 -16.91 3.10
C ASP A 91 1.42 -16.43 4.29
N THR A 92 1.11 -15.14 4.31
CA THR A 92 0.18 -14.56 5.30
C THR A 92 -0.93 -13.82 4.61
N ARG A 93 -2.16 -14.09 5.04
CA ARG A 93 -3.36 -13.51 4.47
C ARG A 93 -4.01 -12.56 5.45
N LEU A 94 -4.16 -11.30 5.05
CA LEU A 94 -4.91 -10.28 5.78
C LEU A 94 -6.17 -9.96 5.01
N VAL A 95 -7.32 -10.01 5.67
CA VAL A 95 -8.60 -9.72 5.02
C VAL A 95 -9.18 -8.41 5.51
N ASP A 96 -9.34 -7.43 4.60
CA ASP A 96 -9.92 -6.12 4.90
C ASP A 96 -11.42 -6.12 4.63
N TRP A 97 -12.16 -6.46 5.69
CA TRP A 97 -13.62 -6.44 5.71
C TRP A 97 -14.22 -5.07 6.05
N TRP A 98 -13.42 -4.09 6.44
CA TRP A 98 -13.95 -2.86 7.04
C TRP A 98 -14.03 -1.69 6.07
N ASN A 99 -13.04 -1.51 5.21
CA ASN A 99 -12.96 -0.32 4.35
C ASN A 99 -13.72 -0.45 3.01
N GLY A 100 -14.62 -1.42 2.91
CA GLY A 100 -15.35 -1.66 1.66
C GLY A 100 -16.69 -2.36 1.80
N TYR A 101 -17.10 -2.83 2.99
CA TYR A 101 -18.33 -3.59 3.18
C TYR A 101 -19.29 -2.86 4.13
N THR A 102 -20.57 -2.87 3.78
CA THR A 102 -21.67 -2.39 4.63
C THR A 102 -21.81 -3.27 5.88
N ASP A 103 -22.52 -2.76 6.89
CA ASP A 103 -22.81 -3.55 8.10
C ASP A 103 -23.58 -4.83 7.76
N ASP A 104 -24.57 -4.76 6.86
CA ASP A 104 -25.35 -5.90 6.38
C ASP A 104 -24.48 -6.94 5.65
N GLU A 105 -23.58 -6.50 4.77
CA GLU A 105 -22.64 -7.39 4.08
C GLU A 105 -21.70 -8.08 5.08
N ARG A 106 -21.18 -7.34 6.08
CA ARG A 106 -20.34 -7.92 7.14
C ARG A 106 -21.13 -8.92 7.98
N GLN A 107 -22.38 -8.62 8.32
CA GLN A 107 -23.25 -9.53 9.07
C GLN A 107 -23.58 -10.79 8.26
N SER A 108 -23.84 -10.67 6.96
CA SER A 108 -24.09 -11.81 6.07
C SER A 108 -22.89 -12.74 5.95
N ILE A 109 -21.66 -12.22 5.98
CA ILE A 109 -20.44 -13.02 5.83
C ILE A 109 -20.06 -13.71 7.13
N HIS A 110 -20.15 -13.00 8.27
CA HIS A 110 -19.61 -13.49 9.55
C HIS A 110 -20.68 -13.97 10.54
N GLY A 111 -21.97 -13.74 10.26
CA GLY A 111 -23.09 -14.14 11.11
C GLY A 111 -23.10 -13.48 12.50
N ASN A 112 -22.19 -12.53 12.76
CA ASN A 112 -21.99 -11.93 14.06
C ASN A 112 -21.76 -10.41 13.93
N PRO A 113 -22.66 -9.56 14.45
CA PRO A 113 -22.49 -8.10 14.44
C PRO A 113 -21.30 -7.63 15.29
N ASN A 114 -20.79 -8.46 16.20
CA ASN A 114 -19.63 -8.18 17.05
C ASN A 114 -18.32 -8.81 16.51
N PHE A 115 -18.26 -9.17 15.22
CA PHE A 115 -17.04 -9.74 14.64
C PHE A 115 -15.85 -8.79 14.79
N VAL A 116 -14.82 -9.24 15.52
CA VAL A 116 -13.55 -8.55 15.65
C VAL A 116 -12.60 -9.09 14.60
N ASN A 117 -12.21 -8.24 13.63
CA ASN A 117 -11.21 -8.62 12.65
C ASN A 117 -9.84 -8.76 13.33
N GLU A 118 -9.35 -10.00 13.46
CA GLU A 118 -8.03 -10.33 14.03
C GLU A 118 -6.88 -9.60 13.32
N HIS A 119 -7.04 -9.32 12.02
CA HIS A 119 -6.05 -8.63 11.20
C HIS A 119 -6.13 -7.11 11.29
N LYS A 120 -7.08 -6.53 12.06
CA LYS A 120 -7.35 -5.08 12.07
C LYS A 120 -6.10 -4.25 12.37
N LYS A 121 -5.29 -4.66 13.37
CA LYS A 121 -4.08 -3.93 13.76
C LYS A 121 -3.02 -3.97 12.66
N ALA A 122 -2.71 -5.17 12.15
CA ALA A 122 -1.75 -5.34 11.05
C ALA A 122 -2.20 -4.59 9.78
N LEU A 123 -3.50 -4.62 9.43
CA LEU A 123 -4.05 -3.87 8.31
C LEU A 123 -3.97 -2.35 8.50
N SER A 124 -4.21 -1.86 9.73
CA SER A 124 -4.09 -0.44 10.06
C SER A 124 -2.65 0.04 9.92
N GLU A 125 -1.68 -0.75 10.39
CA GLU A 125 -0.24 -0.48 10.23
C GLU A 125 0.18 -0.57 8.76
N PHE A 126 -0.40 -1.49 8.00
CA PHE A 126 -0.12 -1.68 6.58
C PHE A 126 -0.76 -0.60 5.68
N TYR A 127 -1.70 0.20 6.18
CA TYR A 127 -2.49 1.12 5.35
C TYR A 127 -1.65 2.07 4.48
N TYR A 128 -0.66 2.73 5.08
CA TYR A 128 0.25 3.63 4.36
C TYR A 128 1.44 2.88 3.72
N VAL A 129 1.92 1.81 4.37
CA VAL A 129 3.00 0.96 3.81
C VAL A 129 2.57 0.34 2.46
N GLY A 130 1.35 -0.20 2.42
CA GLY A 130 0.75 -0.76 1.21
C GLY A 130 0.55 0.30 0.14
N ALA A 131 0.16 1.53 0.51
CA ALA A 131 0.07 2.63 -0.45
C ALA A 131 1.43 2.97 -1.09
N ASP A 132 2.50 3.01 -0.28
CA ASP A 132 3.85 3.28 -0.77
C ASP A 132 4.32 2.16 -1.72
N LEU A 133 4.10 0.90 -1.34
CA LEU A 133 4.40 -0.26 -2.20
C LEU A 133 3.62 -0.23 -3.51
N ILE A 134 2.32 0.10 -3.48
CA ILE A 134 1.49 0.22 -4.69
C ILE A 134 1.98 1.39 -5.55
N HIS A 135 2.29 2.53 -4.93
CA HIS A 135 2.83 3.71 -5.61
C HIS A 135 4.13 3.39 -6.37
N ASP A 136 4.98 2.56 -5.78
CA ASP A 136 6.29 2.15 -6.30
C ASP A 136 6.22 0.91 -7.22
N GLY A 137 5.03 0.38 -7.50
CA GLY A 137 4.83 -0.77 -8.39
C GLY A 137 5.21 -2.12 -7.78
N LYS A 138 5.45 -2.19 -6.47
CA LYS A 138 5.85 -3.40 -5.74
C LYS A 138 4.66 -4.24 -5.29
N PHE A 139 3.74 -4.49 -6.21
CA PHE A 139 2.52 -5.23 -5.92
C PHE A 139 2.07 -6.01 -7.16
N MET A 140 1.40 -7.13 -6.91
CA MET A 140 0.57 -7.82 -7.89
C MET A 140 -0.89 -7.67 -7.46
N VAL A 141 -1.80 -7.60 -8.42
CA VAL A 141 -3.24 -7.46 -8.15
C VAL A 141 -4.05 -8.40 -9.04
N VAL A 142 -5.00 -9.09 -8.43
CA VAL A 142 -5.98 -9.96 -9.09
C VAL A 142 -7.36 -9.35 -8.91
N ASP A 143 -8.09 -9.14 -10.01
CA ASP A 143 -9.49 -8.68 -9.96
C ASP A 143 -10.38 -9.84 -9.53
N LYS A 144 -11.16 -9.65 -8.45
CA LYS A 144 -12.02 -10.71 -7.91
C LYS A 144 -13.18 -11.06 -8.84
N SER A 145 -13.59 -10.15 -9.73
CA SER A 145 -14.69 -10.39 -10.66
C SER A 145 -14.30 -11.31 -11.82
N SER A 146 -13.09 -11.17 -12.35
CA SER A 146 -12.57 -12.01 -13.44
C SER A 146 -11.71 -13.17 -12.94
N GLY A 147 -11.13 -13.06 -11.74
CA GLY A 147 -10.12 -13.99 -11.23
C GLY A 147 -8.75 -13.82 -11.90
N GLU A 148 -8.56 -12.81 -12.74
CA GLU A 148 -7.36 -12.61 -13.53
C GLU A 148 -6.40 -11.58 -12.92
N GLU A 149 -5.10 -11.79 -13.14
CA GLU A 149 -4.07 -10.80 -12.82
C GLU A 149 -4.22 -9.56 -13.70
N VAL A 150 -4.31 -8.38 -13.07
CA VAL A 150 -4.45 -7.12 -13.79
C VAL A 150 -3.09 -6.45 -13.91
N ARG A 151 -2.56 -6.38 -15.13
CA ARG A 151 -1.22 -5.81 -15.40
C ARG A 151 -1.21 -4.38 -15.95
N LYS A 152 -2.35 -3.87 -16.41
CA LYS A 152 -2.42 -2.61 -17.17
C LYS A 152 -3.67 -1.82 -16.79
N ARG A 153 -3.64 -0.52 -17.11
CA ARG A 153 -4.77 0.42 -16.95
C ARG A 153 -5.20 0.69 -15.50
N LEU A 154 -4.40 0.23 -14.53
CA LEU A 154 -4.50 0.65 -13.14
C LEU A 154 -4.09 2.12 -13.02
N LYS A 155 -4.77 2.84 -12.13
CA LYS A 155 -4.49 4.26 -11.89
C LYS A 155 -4.78 4.61 -10.45
N MET A 156 -4.08 5.61 -9.94
CA MET A 156 -4.53 6.35 -8.77
C MET A 156 -4.99 7.75 -9.16
N LYS A 157 -6.02 8.25 -8.48
CA LYS A 157 -6.67 9.53 -8.77
C LYS A 157 -7.11 10.20 -7.48
N ARG A 158 -6.94 11.53 -7.42
CA ARG A 158 -7.48 12.33 -6.32
C ARG A 158 -9.00 12.43 -6.41
N VAL A 159 -9.63 12.30 -5.27
CA VAL A 159 -11.07 12.47 -5.08
C VAL A 159 -11.32 13.44 -3.93
N ILE A 160 -12.30 14.32 -4.11
CA ILE A 160 -12.82 15.21 -3.07
C ILE A 160 -14.02 14.47 -2.49
N GLY A 161 -14.00 14.17 -1.20
CA GLY A 161 -15.16 13.59 -0.52
C GLY A 161 -15.89 14.61 0.34
N LEU A 162 -16.66 14.09 1.29
CA LEU A 162 -17.54 14.89 2.13
C LEU A 162 -16.74 15.78 3.09
N TYR A 163 -17.35 16.90 3.49
CA TYR A 163 -16.77 17.85 4.45
C TYR A 163 -15.39 18.39 4.06
N GLY A 164 -15.06 18.45 2.77
CA GLY A 164 -13.75 18.97 2.32
C GLY A 164 -12.58 17.99 2.48
N SER A 165 -12.85 16.75 2.88
CA SER A 165 -11.86 15.67 2.89
C SER A 165 -11.32 15.38 1.48
N ARG A 166 -10.06 14.98 1.41
CA ARG A 166 -9.41 14.56 0.17
C ARG A 166 -8.81 13.18 0.32
N TYR A 167 -9.01 12.40 -0.74
CA TYR A 167 -8.54 11.04 -0.85
C TYR A 167 -7.72 10.89 -2.12
N LEU A 168 -6.85 9.89 -2.11
CA LEU A 168 -6.28 9.31 -3.31
C LEU A 168 -6.79 7.88 -3.42
N GLU A 169 -7.59 7.61 -4.45
CA GLU A 169 -8.14 6.29 -4.73
C GLU A 169 -7.27 5.55 -5.74
N PHE A 170 -7.08 4.26 -5.53
CA PHE A 170 -6.39 3.35 -6.43
C PHE A 170 -7.44 2.45 -7.07
N LEU A 171 -7.47 2.48 -8.40
CA LEU A 171 -8.60 2.01 -9.19
C LEU A 171 -8.18 0.91 -10.17
N LEU A 172 -8.99 -0.14 -10.20
CA LEU A 172 -9.00 -1.17 -11.23
C LEU A 172 -9.39 -0.56 -12.59
N PRO A 173 -9.15 -1.27 -13.72
CA PRO A 173 -9.53 -0.79 -15.05
C PRO A 173 -11.03 -0.52 -15.20
N ASN A 174 -11.87 -1.30 -14.50
CA ASN A 174 -13.32 -1.15 -14.45
C ASN A 174 -13.79 0.05 -13.57
N GLY A 175 -12.85 0.77 -12.94
CA GLY A 175 -13.14 1.92 -12.09
C GLY A 175 -13.43 1.59 -10.62
N GLN A 176 -13.45 0.30 -10.24
CA GLN A 176 -13.61 -0.10 -8.85
C GLN A 176 -12.36 0.22 -8.02
N GLN A 177 -12.57 0.70 -6.81
CA GLN A 177 -11.50 1.03 -5.88
C GLN A 177 -10.97 -0.23 -5.19
N PHE A 178 -9.65 -0.45 -5.23
CA PHE A 178 -8.99 -1.52 -4.47
C PHE A 178 -8.12 -1.00 -3.31
N TRP A 179 -7.77 0.28 -3.31
CA TRP A 179 -7.07 0.92 -2.20
C TRP A 179 -7.45 2.40 -2.13
N HIS A 180 -7.28 3.02 -0.96
CA HIS A 180 -7.32 4.47 -0.85
C HIS A 180 -6.41 4.94 0.28
N ILE A 181 -6.09 6.23 0.26
CA ILE A 181 -5.44 6.93 1.37
C ILE A 181 -6.14 8.27 1.59
N VAL A 182 -6.20 8.70 2.84
CA VAL A 182 -6.67 10.05 3.20
C VAL A 182 -5.48 10.99 3.09
N THR A 183 -5.58 12.02 2.26
CA THR A 183 -4.51 13.03 2.10
C THR A 183 -4.79 14.30 2.87
N ARG A 184 -6.08 14.59 3.15
CA ARG A 184 -6.50 15.73 3.96
C ARG A 184 -7.81 15.42 4.67
N LEU A 185 -7.87 15.71 5.96
CA LEU A 185 -9.13 15.77 6.71
C LEU A 185 -9.77 17.14 6.48
N GLY A 186 -11.09 17.13 6.35
CA GLY A 186 -11.89 18.36 6.30
C GLY A 186 -11.79 19.15 7.60
N GLU A 187 -11.84 20.48 7.48
CA GLU A 187 -12.06 21.40 8.61
C GLU A 187 -13.55 21.72 8.72
#